data_AF-A0A0T9EPT8-F1
#
_entry.id   AF-A0A0T9EPT8-F1
#
_cell.length_a   1.000
_cell.length_b   1.000
_cell.length_c   1.000
_cell.angle_alpha   90.00
_cell.angle_beta   90.00
_cell.angle_gamma   90.00
#
_symmetry.space_group_name_H-M   'P 1'
#
loop_
_entity.id
_entity.type
_entity.pdbx_description
1 polymer ?
#
loop_
_entity_poly.entity_id
_entity_poly.type
_entity_poly.pdbx_seq_one_letter_code
_entity_poly.pdbx_strand_id
1 'polypeptide(L)'
;MTATGATPHNLYPTKIYTIEYDGVADFPRYPLNFVSTLNAIAGTYYVHSNYFILTPEQIDAAVPLTNTVGPTMTQYYIIRTENLPLLEPLRSVPIVGNPLANLVQPNLKVIVNLGYGDPAYGYSTSPPNVATPFGLFPEVSPVVIADALVAGTQQGIGDFAYDVSHLELPLPADGSTMPSTAPGSGTPVPPLSIDSLIDDLQVANRNLANTISKVAATSYATVLPTADIANAALTIVPSYNIHLFLEGIQQALKGDPMGLVNAVGYPLAADVALFTAAGGLQLLIIISAGRTIANDISAIVP
;
A
#
# COMPACT_ATOMS: atom_id res chain seq x y z
N MET A 1 2.62 -15.46 7.40
CA MET A 1 2.60 -16.92 7.05
C MET A 1 3.97 -17.52 7.32
N THR A 2 4.06 -18.83 7.57
CA THR A 2 5.33 -19.50 7.90
C THR A 2 5.63 -20.63 6.91
N ALA A 3 6.46 -20.35 5.90
CA ALA A 3 6.73 -21.30 4.82
C ALA A 3 7.51 -22.56 5.25
N THR A 4 8.31 -22.47 6.32
CA THR A 4 9.20 -23.56 6.81
C THR A 4 8.75 -24.15 8.14
N GLY A 5 7.54 -23.83 8.60
CA GLY A 5 7.03 -24.19 9.92
C GLY A 5 7.22 -23.09 10.97
N ALA A 6 6.69 -23.30 12.18
CA ALA A 6 6.85 -22.36 13.28
C ALA A 6 8.22 -22.50 13.94
N THR A 7 8.74 -21.39 14.46
CA THR A 7 9.98 -21.38 15.26
C THR A 7 9.81 -22.25 16.52
N PRO A 8 10.78 -23.11 16.89
CA PRO A 8 10.76 -23.83 18.16
C PRO A 8 10.59 -22.87 19.34
N HIS A 9 9.78 -23.24 20.34
CA HIS A 9 9.26 -22.28 21.32
C HIS A 9 9.40 -22.68 22.79
N ASN A 10 10.15 -23.74 23.11
CA ASN A 10 10.21 -24.30 24.47
C ASN A 10 11.62 -24.71 24.94
N LEU A 11 12.68 -24.23 24.27
CA LEU A 11 14.05 -24.59 24.62
C LEU A 11 14.69 -23.65 25.65
N TYR A 12 14.41 -22.35 25.57
CA TYR A 12 14.89 -21.31 26.49
C TYR A 12 14.00 -20.06 26.42
N PRO A 13 14.05 -19.16 27.44
CA PRO A 13 13.31 -17.91 27.42
C PRO A 13 13.67 -17.08 26.19
N THR A 14 12.67 -16.76 25.36
CA THR A 14 12.87 -16.05 24.09
C THR A 14 11.82 -14.96 23.93
N LYS A 15 12.20 -13.83 23.32
CA LYS A 15 11.26 -12.82 22.83
C LYS A 15 11.44 -12.66 21.33
N ILE A 16 10.33 -12.70 20.59
CA ILE A 16 10.30 -12.49 19.14
C ILE A 16 9.48 -11.24 18.86
N TYR A 17 10.09 -10.30 18.16
CA TYR A 17 9.43 -9.08 17.69
C TYR A 17 9.33 -9.14 16.17
N THR A 18 8.15 -8.83 15.64
CA THR A 18 7.89 -8.75 14.21
C THR A 18 7.27 -7.41 13.91
N ILE A 19 7.79 -6.70 12.90
CA ILE A 19 7.19 -5.44 12.46
C ILE A 19 6.00 -5.76 11.54
N GLU A 20 4.87 -5.09 11.75
CA GLU A 20 3.68 -5.21 10.90
C GLU A 20 4.01 -4.92 9.43
N TYR A 21 3.42 -5.70 8.52
CA TYR A 21 3.66 -5.65 7.08
C TYR A 21 5.09 -5.97 6.61
N ASP A 22 5.99 -6.40 7.49
CA ASP A 22 7.29 -6.93 7.08
C ASP A 22 7.11 -8.22 6.26
N GLY A 23 7.24 -8.11 4.94
CA GLY A 23 7.04 -9.23 4.02
C GLY A 23 8.07 -10.35 4.15
N VAL A 24 9.19 -10.14 4.85
CA VAL A 24 10.16 -11.22 5.12
C VAL A 24 9.76 -11.99 6.38
N ALA A 25 9.38 -11.28 7.44
CA ALA A 25 9.08 -11.88 8.73
C ALA A 25 7.64 -12.42 8.83
N ASP A 26 6.66 -11.75 8.23
CA ASP A 26 5.26 -12.18 8.18
C ASP A 26 4.66 -11.88 6.79
N PHE A 27 4.87 -12.78 5.84
CA PHE A 27 4.25 -12.65 4.51
C PHE A 27 2.73 -12.95 4.55
N PRO A 28 1.88 -12.32 3.73
CA PRO A 28 0.43 -12.55 3.73
C PRO A 28 0.05 -14.04 3.66
N ARG A 29 -0.93 -14.45 4.48
CA ARG A 29 -1.49 -15.80 4.46
C ARG A 29 -2.27 -16.08 3.18
N TYR A 30 -2.90 -15.06 2.61
CA TYR A 30 -3.76 -15.15 1.42
C TYR A 30 -3.15 -14.35 0.25
N PRO A 31 -2.11 -14.87 -0.42
CA PRO A 31 -1.34 -14.13 -1.42
C PRO A 31 -2.12 -13.79 -2.71
N LEU A 32 -3.27 -14.44 -2.94
CA LEU A 32 -4.22 -14.06 -4.01
C LEU A 32 -4.80 -12.66 -3.80
N ASN A 33 -4.75 -12.14 -2.57
CA ASN A 33 -4.92 -10.72 -2.32
C ASN A 33 -3.68 -9.96 -2.77
N PHE A 34 -3.62 -9.63 -4.06
CA PHE A 34 -2.48 -8.96 -4.67
C PHE A 34 -2.14 -7.63 -4.01
N VAL A 35 -3.11 -6.90 -3.47
CA VAL A 35 -2.87 -5.63 -2.78
C VAL A 35 -2.06 -5.88 -1.49
N SER A 36 -2.41 -6.94 -0.74
CA SER A 36 -1.64 -7.36 0.44
C SER A 36 -0.23 -7.81 0.07
N THR A 37 -0.09 -8.59 -1.00
CA THR A 37 1.20 -9.05 -1.53
C THR A 37 2.10 -7.88 -1.95
N LEU A 38 1.56 -6.88 -2.66
CA LEU A 38 2.28 -5.67 -3.03
C LEU A 38 2.70 -4.86 -1.81
N ASN A 39 1.82 -4.75 -0.80
CA ASN A 39 2.15 -4.08 0.44
C ASN A 39 3.24 -4.80 1.23
N ALA A 40 3.26 -6.13 1.24
CA ALA A 40 4.31 -6.93 1.87
C ALA A 40 5.66 -6.77 1.15
N ILE A 41 5.66 -6.73 -0.20
CA ILE A 41 6.88 -6.42 -0.98
C ILE A 41 7.39 -5.02 -0.66
N ALA A 42 6.50 -4.03 -0.59
CA ALA A 42 6.85 -2.69 -0.15
C ALA A 42 7.39 -2.70 1.29
N GLY A 43 6.80 -3.48 2.20
CA GLY A 43 7.26 -3.66 3.57
C GLY A 43 8.66 -4.29 3.67
N THR A 44 9.00 -5.24 2.80
CA THR A 44 10.37 -5.75 2.68
C THR A 44 11.38 -4.63 2.39
N TYR A 45 10.98 -3.63 1.60
CA TYR A 45 11.86 -2.51 1.24
C TYR A 45 11.87 -1.39 2.29
N TYR A 46 10.70 -0.95 2.77
CA TYR A 46 10.55 0.23 3.63
C TYR A 46 10.56 -0.08 5.13
N VAL A 47 10.31 -1.33 5.52
CA VAL A 47 10.05 -1.69 6.93
C VAL A 47 11.03 -2.74 7.46
N HIS A 48 11.42 -3.73 6.66
CA HIS A 48 12.22 -4.85 7.14
C HIS A 48 13.57 -4.42 7.75
N SER A 49 14.24 -3.42 7.17
CA SER A 49 15.51 -2.92 7.70
C SER A 49 15.35 -2.13 9.00
N ASN A 50 14.12 -1.79 9.42
CA ASN A 50 13.90 -0.95 10.60
C ASN A 50 14.29 -1.65 11.91
N TYR A 51 14.46 -2.98 11.96
CA TYR A 51 14.97 -3.66 13.15
C TYR A 51 16.31 -3.09 13.64
N PHE A 52 17.13 -2.49 12.75
CA PHE A 52 18.41 -1.89 13.12
C PHE A 52 18.27 -0.52 13.80
N ILE A 53 17.09 0.10 13.73
CA ILE A 53 16.84 1.48 14.18
C ILE A 53 15.61 1.60 15.09
N LEU A 54 15.05 0.48 15.57
CA LEU A 54 13.94 0.50 16.51
C LEU A 54 14.34 1.22 17.81
N THR A 55 13.47 2.13 18.27
CA THR A 55 13.68 2.79 19.56
C THR A 55 13.18 1.91 20.71
N PRO A 56 13.70 2.08 21.93
CA PRO A 56 13.17 1.40 23.11
C PRO A 56 11.65 1.59 23.28
N GLU A 57 11.14 2.79 23.00
CA GLU A 57 9.71 3.10 23.10
C GLU A 57 8.87 2.27 22.10
N GLN A 58 9.37 2.03 20.89
CA GLN A 58 8.70 1.17 19.91
C GLN A 58 8.67 -0.29 20.35
N ILE A 59 9.73 -0.75 21.03
CA ILE A 59 9.81 -2.11 21.59
C ILE A 59 8.84 -2.23 22.78
N ASP A 60 8.79 -1.23 23.66
CA ASP A 60 7.91 -1.23 24.83
C ASP A 60 6.42 -1.09 24.45
N ALA A 61 6.12 -0.39 23.35
CA ALA A 61 4.77 -0.26 22.80
C ALA A 61 4.33 -1.48 21.96
N ALA A 62 5.19 -2.48 21.77
CA ALA A 62 4.88 -3.63 20.94
C ALA A 62 3.69 -4.44 21.51
N VAL A 63 2.78 -4.86 20.63
CA VAL A 63 1.55 -5.57 21.01
C VAL A 63 1.89 -7.03 21.32
N PRO A 64 1.65 -7.52 22.55
CA PRO A 64 1.90 -8.92 22.88
C PRO A 64 0.84 -9.83 22.24
N LEU A 65 1.28 -10.90 21.60
CA LEU A 65 0.41 -11.97 21.11
C LEU A 65 0.23 -13.03 22.21
N THR A 66 -0.96 -13.12 22.76
CA THR A 66 -1.28 -13.93 23.95
C THR A 66 -1.96 -15.27 23.64
N ASN A 67 -2.16 -15.55 22.36
CA ASN A 67 -2.90 -16.71 21.83
C ASN A 67 -2.01 -17.92 21.50
N THR A 68 -0.87 -18.09 22.19
CA THR A 68 0.02 -19.26 22.00
C THR A 68 -0.67 -20.56 22.39
N VAL A 69 -0.37 -21.65 21.67
CA VAL A 69 -0.91 -22.99 21.98
C VAL A 69 0.06 -23.77 22.86
N GLY A 70 -0.43 -24.24 24.00
CA GLY A 70 0.33 -25.07 24.95
C GLY A 70 1.44 -24.32 25.69
N PRO A 71 2.24 -25.03 26.53
CA PRO A 71 3.36 -24.44 27.23
C PRO A 71 4.42 -23.88 26.27
N THR A 72 4.83 -22.63 26.48
CA THR A 72 5.84 -21.93 25.68
C THR A 72 6.78 -21.14 26.59
N MET A 73 8.06 -21.06 26.19
CA MET A 73 9.06 -20.15 26.77
C MET A 73 9.30 -18.93 25.87
N THR A 74 8.62 -18.85 24.73
CA THR A 74 8.72 -17.75 23.78
C THR A 74 7.54 -16.80 23.93
N GLN A 75 7.84 -15.50 24.05
CA GLN A 75 6.88 -14.40 24.00
C GLN A 75 6.95 -13.75 22.61
N TYR A 76 5.80 -13.46 22.02
CA TYR A 76 5.69 -12.94 20.67
C TYR A 76 5.07 -11.54 20.70
N TYR A 77 5.61 -10.63 19.90
CA TYR A 77 5.25 -9.23 19.88
C TYR A 77 5.15 -8.70 18.46
N ILE A 78 4.16 -7.83 18.22
CA ILE A 78 4.02 -7.08 16.98
C ILE A 78 4.36 -5.61 17.21
N ILE A 79 5.32 -5.11 16.45
CA ILE A 79 5.61 -3.67 16.36
C ILE A 79 4.73 -3.11 15.25
N ARG A 80 3.78 -2.26 15.61
CA ARG A 80 2.78 -1.69 14.68
C ARG A 80 3.43 -0.69 13.72
N THR A 81 2.92 -0.61 12.49
CA THR A 81 3.21 0.51 11.60
C THR A 81 1.98 1.42 11.48
N GLU A 82 2.24 2.72 11.40
CA GLU A 82 1.17 3.70 11.19
C GLU A 82 0.66 3.63 9.76
N ASN A 83 1.58 3.71 8.81
CA ASN A 83 1.29 3.76 7.38
C ASN A 83 1.40 2.39 6.70
N LEU A 84 0.64 2.24 5.61
CA LEU A 84 0.85 1.15 4.68
C LEU A 84 2.14 1.39 3.88
N PRO A 85 3.11 0.46 3.90
CA PRO A 85 4.30 0.57 3.07
C PRO A 85 4.02 0.80 1.58
N LEU A 86 2.90 0.27 1.06
CA LEU A 86 2.48 0.48 -0.34
C LEU A 86 2.21 1.95 -0.68
N LEU A 87 1.89 2.79 0.32
CA LEU A 87 1.57 4.20 0.14
C LEU A 87 2.77 5.13 0.33
N GLU A 88 3.93 4.63 0.76
CA GLU A 88 5.14 5.43 0.91
C GLU A 88 5.52 6.21 -0.37
N PRO A 89 5.44 5.64 -1.59
CA PRO A 89 5.67 6.43 -2.81
C PRO A 89 4.70 7.60 -2.99
N LEU A 90 3.42 7.42 -2.66
CA LEU A 90 2.44 8.50 -2.74
C LEU A 90 2.72 9.59 -1.70
N ARG A 91 3.10 9.20 -0.47
CA ARG A 91 3.46 10.13 0.61
C ARG A 91 4.71 10.95 0.29
N SER A 92 5.59 10.42 -0.55
CA SER A 92 6.79 11.15 -0.98
C SER A 92 6.49 12.36 -1.87
N VAL A 93 5.25 12.50 -2.39
CA VAL A 93 4.81 13.69 -3.15
C VAL A 93 4.62 14.87 -2.18
N PRO A 94 5.35 15.99 -2.35
CA PRO A 94 5.24 17.13 -1.45
C PRO A 94 3.82 17.71 -1.39
N ILE A 95 3.48 18.30 -0.25
CA ILE A 95 2.22 19.02 0.03
C ILE A 95 1.00 18.08 0.03
N VAL A 96 0.69 17.43 -1.08
CA VAL A 96 -0.56 16.67 -1.25
C VAL A 96 -0.41 15.15 -1.09
N GLY A 97 0.81 14.62 -1.03
CA GLY A 97 1.04 13.18 -0.91
C GLY A 97 0.43 12.59 0.36
N ASN A 98 0.65 13.24 1.51
CA ASN A 98 0.06 12.83 2.78
C ASN A 98 -1.48 12.91 2.79
N PRO A 99 -2.11 14.04 2.42
CA PRO A 99 -3.57 14.10 2.29
C PRO A 99 -4.12 12.97 1.41
N LEU A 100 -3.60 12.79 0.20
CA LEU A 100 -4.10 11.78 -0.73
C LEU A 100 -3.90 10.36 -0.22
N ALA A 101 -2.76 10.07 0.40
CA ALA A 101 -2.51 8.78 0.99
C ALA A 101 -3.41 8.53 2.21
N ASN A 102 -3.63 9.52 3.08
CA ASN A 102 -4.54 9.42 4.23
C ASN A 102 -6.01 9.28 3.83
N LEU A 103 -6.41 9.84 2.67
CA LEU A 103 -7.75 9.61 2.11
C LEU A 103 -8.01 8.13 1.80
N VAL A 104 -7.04 7.46 1.16
CA VAL A 104 -7.21 6.07 0.67
C VAL A 104 -6.74 5.02 1.65
N GLN A 105 -5.83 5.36 2.57
CA GLN A 105 -5.18 4.43 3.49
C GLN A 105 -6.15 3.61 4.33
N PRO A 106 -7.21 4.16 4.96
CA PRO A 106 -8.05 3.36 5.84
C PRO A 106 -8.75 2.20 5.10
N ASN A 107 -9.30 2.44 3.90
CA ASN A 107 -9.89 1.38 3.08
C ASN A 107 -8.84 0.42 2.54
N LEU A 108 -7.67 0.92 2.11
CA LEU A 108 -6.58 0.07 1.68
C LEU A 108 -6.04 -0.80 2.83
N LYS A 109 -6.04 -0.32 4.08
CA LYS A 109 -5.65 -1.12 5.25
C LYS A 109 -6.60 -2.29 5.41
N VAL A 110 -7.91 -2.08 5.31
CA VAL A 110 -8.91 -3.17 5.32
C VAL A 110 -8.58 -4.22 4.26
N ILE A 111 -8.35 -3.79 3.02
CA ILE A 111 -8.04 -4.70 1.91
C ILE A 111 -6.71 -5.43 2.14
N VAL A 112 -5.65 -4.75 2.54
CA VAL A 112 -4.33 -5.35 2.79
C VAL A 112 -4.40 -6.34 3.96
N ASN A 113 -5.07 -5.97 5.05
CA ASN A 113 -5.18 -6.75 6.27
C ASN A 113 -5.96 -8.06 6.04
N LEU A 114 -6.94 -8.08 5.13
CA LEU A 114 -7.60 -9.32 4.69
C LEU A 114 -6.62 -10.36 4.14
N GLY A 115 -5.48 -9.94 3.59
CA GLY A 115 -4.40 -10.85 3.18
C GLY A 115 -3.72 -11.57 4.35
N TYR A 116 -3.84 -11.05 5.57
CA TYR A 116 -3.34 -11.65 6.82
C TYR A 116 -4.41 -12.47 7.56
N GLY A 117 -5.67 -12.29 7.19
CA GLY A 117 -6.82 -13.08 7.64
C GLY A 117 -7.85 -12.33 8.45
N ASP A 118 -7.57 -11.09 8.83
CA ASP A 118 -8.48 -10.24 9.59
C ASP A 118 -8.39 -8.80 9.07
N PRO A 119 -9.50 -8.13 8.72
CA PRO A 119 -9.47 -6.77 8.18
C PRO A 119 -8.90 -5.71 9.15
N ALA A 120 -8.84 -5.98 10.45
CA ALA A 120 -8.33 -5.05 11.45
C ALA A 120 -6.80 -5.14 11.66
N TYR A 121 -6.17 -6.25 11.26
CA TYR A 121 -4.77 -6.52 11.61
C TYR A 121 -3.90 -6.80 10.37
N GLY A 122 -2.82 -6.04 10.22
CA GLY A 122 -1.80 -6.21 9.17
C GLY A 122 -0.77 -7.31 9.46
N TYR A 123 -1.15 -8.29 10.27
CA TYR A 123 -0.33 -9.41 10.73
C TYR A 123 -1.26 -10.59 11.06
N SER A 124 -0.72 -11.82 11.10
CA SER A 124 -1.55 -12.99 11.38
C SER A 124 -2.11 -13.01 12.81
N THR A 125 -3.42 -13.25 12.95
CA THR A 125 -4.10 -13.46 14.25
C THR A 125 -4.14 -14.92 14.69
N SER A 126 -3.56 -15.83 13.91
CA SER A 126 -3.34 -17.23 14.30
C SER A 126 -2.37 -17.34 15.48
N PRO A 127 -2.35 -18.46 16.22
CA PRO A 127 -1.33 -18.69 17.24
C PRO A 127 0.09 -18.57 16.69
N PRO A 128 0.95 -17.70 17.25
CA PRO A 128 2.26 -17.38 16.65
C PRO A 128 3.29 -18.50 16.78
N ASN A 129 3.05 -19.47 17.68
CA ASN A 129 3.88 -20.65 17.85
C ASN A 129 3.40 -21.87 17.05
N VAL A 130 2.41 -21.70 16.17
CA VAL A 130 1.88 -22.75 15.30
C VAL A 130 2.11 -22.37 13.84
N ALA A 131 2.50 -23.37 13.04
CA ALA A 131 2.74 -23.15 11.62
C ALA A 131 1.46 -22.65 10.94
N THR A 132 1.55 -21.52 10.24
CA THR A 132 0.44 -20.94 9.49
C THR A 132 0.74 -21.07 8.00
N PRO A 133 0.18 -22.08 7.30
CA PRO A 133 0.37 -22.27 5.87
C PRO A 133 -0.42 -21.24 5.06
N PHE A 134 -0.14 -21.18 3.75
CA PHE A 134 -0.96 -20.41 2.81
C PHE A 134 -2.42 -20.85 2.85
N GLY A 135 -3.31 -19.88 2.67
CA GLY A 135 -4.72 -20.08 2.43
C GLY A 135 -5.15 -19.44 1.12
N LEU A 136 -6.32 -19.86 0.62
CA LEU A 136 -6.89 -19.28 -0.61
C LEU A 136 -7.69 -18.01 -0.31
N PHE A 137 -8.58 -18.04 0.68
CA PHE A 137 -9.45 -16.92 1.04
C PHE A 137 -9.60 -16.77 2.56
N PRO A 138 -9.63 -15.54 3.09
CA PRO A 138 -9.89 -15.29 4.49
C PRO A 138 -11.34 -15.65 4.86
N GLU A 139 -11.52 -16.24 6.04
CA GLU A 139 -12.84 -16.61 6.57
C GLU A 139 -13.47 -15.41 7.29
N VAL A 140 -13.77 -14.35 6.55
CA VAL A 140 -14.35 -13.11 7.08
C VAL A 140 -15.71 -12.86 6.45
N SER A 141 -16.70 -12.55 7.29
CA SER A 141 -18.05 -12.22 6.81
C SER A 141 -18.03 -10.99 5.90
N PRO A 142 -18.72 -11.02 4.74
CA PRO A 142 -18.83 -9.85 3.86
C PRO A 142 -19.39 -8.60 4.55
N VAL A 143 -20.23 -8.77 5.58
CA VAL A 143 -20.78 -7.64 6.36
C VAL A 143 -19.69 -6.94 7.15
N VAL A 144 -18.76 -7.69 7.76
CA VAL A 144 -17.63 -7.11 8.49
C VAL A 144 -16.71 -6.33 7.55
N ILE A 145 -16.49 -6.85 6.35
CA ILE A 145 -15.70 -6.16 5.32
C ILE A 145 -16.41 -4.87 4.88
N ALA A 146 -17.71 -4.92 4.63
CA ALA A 146 -18.50 -3.77 4.24
C ALA A 146 -18.50 -2.68 5.33
N ASP A 147 -18.74 -3.06 6.59
CA ASP A 147 -18.72 -2.13 7.72
C ASP A 147 -17.34 -1.47 7.89
N ALA A 148 -16.26 -2.26 7.76
CA ALA A 148 -14.90 -1.76 7.84
C ALA A 148 -14.56 -0.79 6.68
N LEU A 149 -15.04 -1.05 5.47
CA LEU A 149 -14.88 -0.15 4.32
C LEU A 149 -15.72 1.14 4.46
N VAL A 150 -16.90 1.08 5.06
CA VAL A 150 -17.70 2.29 5.36
C VAL A 150 -16.98 3.13 6.41
N ALA A 151 -16.53 2.51 7.50
CA ALA A 151 -15.76 3.19 8.55
C ALA A 151 -14.45 3.77 8.00
N GLY A 152 -13.72 3.00 7.17
CA GLY A 152 -12.50 3.46 6.52
C GLY A 152 -12.76 4.64 5.57
N THR A 153 -13.87 4.64 4.84
CA THR A 153 -14.24 5.78 3.98
C THR A 153 -14.50 7.04 4.80
N GLN A 154 -15.24 6.94 5.90
CA GLN A 154 -15.49 8.07 6.80
C GLN A 154 -14.19 8.60 7.43
N GLN A 155 -13.34 7.68 7.90
CA GLN A 155 -12.03 8.02 8.44
C GLN A 155 -11.17 8.73 7.38
N GLY A 156 -11.06 8.17 6.18
CA GLY A 156 -10.21 8.75 5.12
C GLY A 156 -10.65 10.15 4.71
N ILE A 157 -11.97 10.41 4.65
CA ILE A 157 -12.50 11.76 4.41
C ILE A 157 -12.11 12.71 5.56
N GLY A 158 -12.21 12.24 6.82
CA GLY A 158 -11.82 13.01 7.99
C GLY A 158 -10.32 13.33 8.01
N ASP A 159 -9.48 12.33 7.79
CA ASP A 159 -8.01 12.46 7.78
C ASP A 159 -7.57 13.39 6.62
N PHE A 160 -8.16 13.24 5.44
CA PHE A 160 -7.91 14.14 4.31
C PHE A 160 -8.30 15.59 4.61
N ALA A 161 -9.50 15.80 5.18
CA ALA A 161 -9.96 17.14 5.53
C ALA A 161 -9.06 17.79 6.59
N TYR A 162 -8.63 17.00 7.58
CA TYR A 162 -7.66 17.42 8.58
C TYR A 162 -6.34 17.84 7.92
N ASP A 163 -5.75 16.98 7.09
CA ASP A 163 -4.47 17.27 6.45
C ASP A 163 -4.55 18.49 5.53
N VAL A 164 -5.62 18.62 4.73
CA VAL A 164 -5.84 19.78 3.85
C VAL A 164 -5.94 21.07 4.66
N SER A 165 -6.64 21.05 5.81
CA SER A 165 -6.77 22.22 6.68
C SER A 165 -5.47 22.60 7.39
N HIS A 166 -4.50 21.70 7.45
CA HIS A 166 -3.18 21.90 8.05
C HIS A 166 -2.06 21.92 7.01
N LEU A 167 -2.38 22.15 5.73
CA LEU A 167 -1.36 22.36 4.72
C LEU A 167 -0.59 23.63 5.03
N GLU A 168 0.65 23.47 5.50
CA GLU A 168 1.63 24.55 5.54
C GLU A 168 2.05 24.86 4.11
N LEU A 169 1.30 25.76 3.47
CA LEU A 169 1.74 26.36 2.22
C LEU A 169 2.97 27.21 2.54
N PRO A 170 4.06 27.11 1.76
CA PRO A 170 5.16 28.05 1.86
C PRO A 170 4.59 29.45 1.61
N LEU A 171 4.38 30.22 2.67
CA LEU A 171 4.11 31.64 2.53
C LEU A 171 5.37 32.26 1.91
N PRO A 172 5.25 33.16 0.92
CA PRO A 172 6.39 33.95 0.50
C PRO A 172 6.98 34.61 1.75
N ALA A 173 8.29 34.50 1.93
CA ALA A 173 9.00 35.07 3.07
C ALA A 173 8.51 36.51 3.31
N ASP A 174 8.11 36.77 4.55
CA ASP A 174 7.62 38.06 5.02
C ASP A 174 8.56 39.16 4.51
N GLY A 175 8.01 40.07 3.69
CA GLY A 175 8.75 41.14 3.01
C GLY A 175 9.24 42.25 3.96
N SER A 176 9.67 41.91 5.17
CA SER A 176 10.03 42.83 6.24
C SER A 176 11.54 42.94 6.48
N THR A 177 12.34 42.97 5.40
CA THR A 177 13.65 43.63 5.43
C THR A 177 13.84 44.49 4.20
N MET A 178 13.29 45.71 4.23
CA MET A 178 13.68 46.77 3.28
C MET A 178 15.09 47.26 3.65
N PRO A 179 16.10 47.15 2.76
CA PRO A 179 17.31 47.94 2.90
C PRO A 179 16.94 49.40 2.58
N SER A 180 17.24 50.32 3.49
CA SER A 180 17.08 51.75 3.20
C SER A 180 18.11 52.17 2.16
N THR A 181 17.71 52.27 0.88
CA THR A 181 18.48 52.96 -0.16
C THR A 181 17.68 54.13 -0.72
N ALA A 182 18.36 55.27 -0.79
CA ALA A 182 17.92 56.59 -1.24
C ALA A 182 17.17 56.62 -2.59
N PRO A 183 16.40 57.68 -2.89
CA PRO A 183 15.43 57.68 -3.99
C PRO A 183 16.11 57.79 -5.35
N GLY A 184 16.12 56.69 -6.10
CA GLY A 184 16.37 56.66 -7.54
C GLY A 184 15.06 56.37 -8.26
N SER A 185 14.78 57.13 -9.32
CA SER A 185 13.60 57.03 -10.18
C SER A 185 13.27 55.59 -10.60
N GLY A 186 12.30 54.99 -9.92
CA GLY A 186 11.77 53.65 -10.21
C GLY A 186 10.44 53.73 -10.94
N THR A 187 10.25 52.84 -11.92
CA THR A 187 8.94 52.45 -12.46
C THR A 187 7.98 52.11 -11.32
N PRO A 188 6.67 52.43 -11.41
CA PRO A 188 5.74 52.14 -10.33
C PRO A 188 5.66 50.63 -10.12
N VAL A 189 6.01 50.15 -8.93
CA VAL A 189 5.59 48.82 -8.46
C VAL A 189 4.07 48.93 -8.28
N PRO A 190 3.25 48.08 -8.91
CA PRO A 190 1.80 48.17 -8.76
C PRO A 190 1.45 48.01 -7.28
N PRO A 191 0.53 48.82 -6.73
CA PRO A 191 0.07 48.64 -5.36
C PRO A 191 -0.63 47.27 -5.27
N LEU A 192 -0.29 46.48 -4.25
CA LEU A 192 -1.08 45.33 -3.86
C LEU A 192 -2.51 45.82 -3.58
N SER A 193 -3.47 45.48 -4.45
CA SER A 193 -4.87 45.82 -4.27
C SER A 193 -5.62 44.62 -3.69
N ILE A 194 -6.71 44.88 -2.98
CA ILE A 194 -7.59 43.81 -2.50
C ILE A 194 -8.14 43.00 -3.69
N ASP A 195 -8.36 43.65 -4.83
CA ASP A 195 -8.82 42.99 -6.06
C ASP A 195 -7.76 42.05 -6.65
N SER A 196 -6.47 42.42 -6.65
CA SER A 196 -5.41 41.51 -7.10
C SER A 196 -5.24 40.32 -6.16
N LEU A 197 -5.38 40.53 -4.84
CA LEU A 197 -5.35 39.44 -3.86
C LEU A 197 -6.54 38.48 -4.03
N ILE A 198 -7.73 39.02 -4.31
CA ILE A 198 -8.93 38.23 -4.58
C ILE A 198 -8.78 37.44 -5.89
N ASP A 199 -8.26 38.06 -6.95
CA ASP A 199 -7.99 37.38 -8.22
C ASP A 199 -6.95 36.27 -8.06
N ASP A 200 -5.87 36.52 -7.32
CA ASP A 200 -4.84 35.52 -7.01
C ASP A 200 -5.43 34.34 -6.21
N LEU A 201 -6.29 34.62 -5.22
CA LEU A 201 -7.02 33.59 -4.46
C LEU A 201 -7.99 32.80 -5.35
N GLN A 202 -8.67 33.46 -6.29
CA GLN A 202 -9.58 32.79 -7.23
C GLN A 202 -8.83 31.91 -8.23
N VAL A 203 -7.64 32.33 -8.68
CA VAL A 203 -6.75 31.55 -9.54
C VAL A 203 -6.20 30.34 -8.78
N ALA A 204 -5.72 30.54 -7.55
CA ALA A 204 -5.24 29.45 -6.68
C ALA A 204 -6.35 28.42 -6.40
N ASN A 205 -7.56 28.87 -6.07
CA ASN A 205 -8.72 27.99 -5.84
C ASN A 205 -9.10 27.19 -7.10
N ARG A 206 -9.05 27.82 -8.28
CA ARG A 206 -9.36 27.15 -9.56
C ARG A 206 -8.28 26.13 -9.94
N ASN A 207 -7.02 26.45 -9.70
CA ASN A 207 -5.90 25.54 -9.94
C ASN A 207 -5.95 24.34 -9.01
N LEU A 208 -6.26 24.56 -7.73
CA LEU A 208 -6.48 23.49 -6.75
C LEU A 208 -7.63 22.56 -7.17
N ALA A 209 -8.80 23.13 -7.50
CA ALA A 209 -9.95 22.34 -7.95
C ALA A 209 -9.66 21.55 -9.23
N ASN A 210 -8.97 22.15 -10.20
CA ASN A 210 -8.56 21.48 -11.43
C ASN A 210 -7.57 20.34 -11.17
N THR A 211 -6.60 20.54 -10.27
CA THR A 211 -5.67 19.46 -9.93
C THR A 211 -6.36 18.35 -9.16
N ILE A 212 -7.24 18.64 -8.20
CA ILE A 212 -8.06 17.61 -7.54
C ILE A 212 -8.83 16.80 -8.59
N SER A 213 -9.45 17.48 -9.56
CA SER A 213 -10.18 16.81 -10.64
C SER A 213 -9.27 15.97 -11.54
N LYS A 214 -8.06 16.43 -11.85
CA LYS A 214 -7.07 15.68 -12.65
C LYS A 214 -6.52 14.48 -11.88
N VAL A 215 -6.16 14.66 -10.61
CA VAL A 215 -5.71 13.59 -9.72
C VAL A 215 -6.80 12.52 -9.60
N ALA A 216 -8.05 12.92 -9.35
CA ALA A 216 -9.18 11.99 -9.34
C ALA A 216 -9.34 11.25 -10.67
N ALA A 217 -9.18 11.95 -11.81
CA ALA A 217 -9.21 11.33 -13.13
C ALA A 217 -8.04 10.35 -13.37
N THR A 218 -6.82 10.70 -12.94
CA THR A 218 -5.63 9.83 -13.04
C THR A 218 -5.73 8.62 -12.11
N SER A 219 -6.21 8.81 -10.89
CA SER A 219 -6.52 7.72 -9.96
C SER A 219 -7.58 6.78 -10.55
N TYR A 220 -8.66 7.33 -11.11
CA TYR A 220 -9.69 6.54 -11.80
C TYR A 220 -9.11 5.79 -13.02
N ALA A 221 -8.29 6.46 -13.83
CA ALA A 221 -7.63 5.85 -14.98
C ALA A 221 -6.60 4.78 -14.59
N THR A 222 -6.05 4.83 -13.37
CA THR A 222 -5.14 3.82 -12.81
C THR A 222 -5.89 2.58 -12.35
N VAL A 223 -7.12 2.74 -11.87
CA VAL A 223 -7.98 1.63 -11.43
C VAL A 223 -8.44 0.78 -12.63
N LEU A 224 -8.63 1.37 -13.81
CA LEU A 224 -9.09 0.65 -15.01
C LEU A 224 -8.14 -0.50 -15.44
N PRO A 225 -6.83 -0.26 -15.69
CA PRO A 225 -5.89 -1.34 -15.97
C PRO A 225 -5.76 -2.36 -14.84
N THR A 226 -5.90 -1.90 -13.59
CA THR A 226 -5.87 -2.79 -12.41
C THR A 226 -7.07 -3.73 -12.42
N ALA A 227 -8.25 -3.21 -12.77
CA ALA A 227 -9.47 -3.98 -12.92
C ALA A 227 -9.38 -4.95 -14.11
N ASP A 228 -8.73 -4.56 -15.21
CA ASP A 228 -8.48 -5.44 -16.35
C ASP A 228 -7.54 -6.59 -15.99
N ILE A 229 -6.46 -6.32 -15.23
CA ILE A 229 -5.55 -7.36 -14.71
C ILE A 229 -6.31 -8.31 -13.77
N ALA A 230 -7.13 -7.78 -12.86
CA ALA A 230 -7.94 -8.60 -11.96
C ALA A 230 -8.98 -9.44 -12.71
N ASN A 231 -9.66 -8.87 -13.70
CA ASN A 231 -10.60 -9.58 -14.55
C ASN A 231 -9.90 -10.67 -15.36
N ALA A 232 -8.72 -10.39 -15.91
CA ALA A 232 -7.90 -11.38 -16.62
C ALA A 232 -7.43 -12.51 -15.68
N ALA A 233 -7.04 -12.19 -14.45
CA ALA A 233 -6.68 -13.19 -13.44
C ALA A 233 -7.87 -14.10 -13.06
N LEU A 234 -9.09 -13.58 -13.08
CA LEU A 234 -10.29 -14.35 -12.73
C LEU A 234 -10.91 -15.12 -13.91
N THR A 235 -10.66 -14.68 -15.15
CA THR A 235 -11.33 -15.25 -16.33
C THR A 235 -10.36 -15.93 -17.29
N ILE A 236 -9.25 -15.27 -17.62
CA ILE A 236 -8.28 -15.74 -18.62
C ILE A 236 -7.32 -16.77 -18.01
N VAL A 237 -6.76 -16.48 -16.83
CA VAL A 237 -5.78 -17.36 -16.17
C VAL A 237 -6.35 -18.76 -15.90
N PRO A 238 -7.57 -18.94 -15.33
CA PRO A 238 -8.13 -20.28 -15.15
C PRO A 238 -8.34 -21.02 -16.46
N SER A 239 -8.80 -20.34 -17.51
CA SER A 239 -9.00 -20.93 -18.84
C SER A 239 -7.67 -21.40 -19.45
N TYR A 240 -6.63 -20.59 -19.34
CA TYR A 240 -5.28 -20.91 -19.81
C TYR A 240 -4.66 -22.08 -19.03
N ASN A 241 -4.85 -22.11 -17.70
CA ASN A 241 -4.38 -23.21 -16.87
C ASN A 241 -5.09 -24.53 -17.17
N ILE A 242 -6.39 -24.50 -17.43
CA ILE A 242 -7.15 -25.68 -17.90
C ILE A 242 -6.58 -26.17 -19.24
N HIS A 243 -6.24 -25.25 -20.15
CA HIS A 243 -5.65 -25.62 -21.44
C HIS A 243 -4.30 -26.32 -21.26
N LEU A 244 -3.36 -25.73 -20.50
CA LEU A 244 -2.04 -26.30 -20.23
C LEU A 244 -2.13 -27.64 -19.49
N PHE A 245 -3.06 -27.76 -18.54
CA PHE A 245 -3.34 -29.02 -17.86
C PHE A 245 -3.78 -30.11 -18.85
N LEU A 246 -4.75 -29.81 -19.71
CA LEU A 246 -5.26 -30.74 -20.71
C LEU A 246 -4.19 -31.13 -21.75
N GLU A 247 -3.29 -30.21 -22.12
CA GLU A 247 -2.14 -30.51 -22.97
C GLU A 247 -1.17 -31.50 -22.32
N GLY A 248 -0.85 -31.33 -21.03
CA GLY A 248 -0.04 -32.28 -20.28
C GLY A 248 -0.70 -33.67 -20.18
N ILE A 249 -2.02 -33.72 -19.95
CA ILE A 249 -2.78 -34.98 -19.99
C ILE A 249 -2.68 -35.64 -21.37
N GLN A 250 -2.81 -34.88 -22.46
CA GLN A 250 -2.64 -35.42 -23.80
C GLN A 250 -1.21 -35.91 -24.07
N GLN A 251 -0.18 -35.22 -23.58
CA GLN A 251 1.21 -35.66 -23.66
C GLN A 251 1.39 -37.02 -22.97
N ALA A 252 0.83 -37.17 -21.75
CA ALA A 252 0.88 -38.44 -21.02
C ALA A 252 0.19 -39.57 -21.78
N LEU A 253 -0.99 -39.31 -22.35
CA LEU A 253 -1.73 -40.30 -23.16
C LEU A 253 -1.00 -40.70 -24.45
N LYS A 254 -0.14 -39.82 -24.99
CA LYS A 254 0.70 -40.09 -26.16
C LYS A 254 2.03 -40.77 -25.81
N GLY A 255 2.25 -41.10 -24.53
CA GLY A 255 3.43 -41.83 -24.07
C GLY A 255 4.60 -40.95 -23.63
N ASP A 256 4.40 -39.64 -23.47
CA ASP A 256 5.42 -38.76 -22.89
C ASP A 256 5.54 -39.03 -21.38
N PRO A 257 6.70 -39.47 -20.87
CA PRO A 257 6.90 -39.73 -19.45
C PRO A 257 6.76 -38.48 -18.57
N MET A 258 6.90 -37.27 -19.14
CA MET A 258 6.75 -36.00 -18.43
C MET A 258 5.34 -35.42 -18.52
N GLY A 259 4.41 -36.03 -19.27
CA GLY A 259 3.10 -35.44 -19.52
C GLY A 259 2.30 -35.10 -18.25
N LEU A 260 2.30 -35.98 -17.24
CA LEU A 260 1.62 -35.71 -15.97
C LEU A 260 2.33 -34.63 -15.13
N VAL A 261 3.66 -34.56 -15.20
CA VAL A 261 4.44 -33.51 -14.55
C VAL A 261 4.16 -32.17 -15.23
N ASN A 262 4.12 -32.14 -16.56
CA ASN A 262 3.82 -30.96 -17.36
C ASN A 262 2.39 -30.46 -17.15
N ALA A 263 1.43 -31.37 -16.97
CA ALA A 263 0.02 -31.03 -16.71
C ALA A 263 -0.14 -30.17 -15.45
N VAL A 264 0.74 -30.34 -14.45
CA VAL A 264 0.72 -29.54 -13.22
C VAL A 264 1.76 -28.42 -13.26
N GLY A 265 2.94 -28.71 -13.79
CA GLY A 265 4.09 -27.79 -13.79
C GLY A 265 3.89 -26.59 -14.72
N TYR A 266 3.32 -26.77 -15.90
CA TYR A 266 3.13 -25.65 -16.83
C TYR A 266 2.08 -24.64 -16.36
N PRO A 267 0.90 -25.02 -15.83
CA PRO A 267 0.00 -24.07 -15.18
C PRO A 267 0.68 -23.25 -14.08
N LEU A 268 1.46 -23.89 -13.20
CA LEU A 268 2.16 -23.19 -12.12
C LEU A 268 3.22 -22.22 -12.66
N ALA A 269 4.02 -22.64 -13.64
CA ALA A 269 5.02 -21.78 -14.26
C ALA A 269 4.38 -20.60 -15.01
N ALA A 270 3.27 -20.84 -15.70
CA ALA A 270 2.48 -19.81 -16.37
C ALA A 270 1.92 -18.80 -15.37
N ASP A 271 1.33 -19.24 -14.26
CA ASP A 271 0.83 -18.36 -13.21
C ASP A 271 1.95 -17.48 -12.65
N VAL A 272 3.09 -18.06 -12.30
CA VAL A 272 4.23 -17.28 -11.79
C VAL A 272 4.69 -16.23 -12.81
N ALA A 273 4.81 -16.60 -14.09
CA ALA A 273 5.21 -15.66 -15.13
C ALA A 273 4.17 -14.56 -15.36
N LEU A 274 2.89 -14.91 -15.47
CA LEU A 274 1.78 -13.98 -15.70
C LEU A 274 1.59 -13.03 -14.53
N PHE A 275 1.59 -13.53 -13.29
CA PHE A 275 1.45 -12.68 -12.10
C PHE A 275 2.68 -11.82 -11.83
N THR A 276 3.89 -12.30 -12.15
CA THR A 276 5.10 -11.47 -12.08
C THR A 276 5.06 -10.36 -13.12
N ALA A 277 4.68 -10.66 -14.37
CA ALA A 277 4.55 -9.66 -15.42
C ALA A 277 3.42 -8.66 -15.12
N ALA A 278 2.28 -9.13 -14.64
CA ALA A 278 1.17 -8.30 -14.22
C ALA A 278 1.53 -7.40 -13.02
N GLY A 279 2.24 -7.95 -12.03
CA GLY A 279 2.75 -7.19 -10.89
C GLY A 279 3.76 -6.12 -11.31
N GLY A 280 4.67 -6.44 -12.23
CA GLY A 280 5.61 -5.48 -12.82
C GLY A 280 4.90 -4.37 -13.61
N LEU A 281 3.92 -4.73 -14.44
CA LEU A 281 3.10 -3.76 -15.18
C LEU A 281 2.30 -2.87 -14.23
N GLN A 282 1.68 -3.44 -13.21
CA GLN A 282 0.93 -2.71 -12.18
C GLN A 282 1.83 -1.71 -11.45
N LEU A 283 3.05 -2.13 -11.08
CA LEU A 283 4.04 -1.25 -10.48
C LEU A 283 4.41 -0.09 -11.40
N LEU A 284 4.63 -0.34 -12.70
CA LEU A 284 4.92 0.70 -13.68
C LEU A 284 3.76 1.67 -13.88
N ILE A 285 2.51 1.17 -13.88
CA ILE A 285 1.31 2.01 -13.97
C ILE A 285 1.21 2.91 -12.73
N ILE A 286 1.43 2.37 -11.53
CA ILE A 286 1.42 3.14 -10.29
C ILE A 286 2.53 4.21 -10.29
N ILE A 287 3.75 3.85 -10.70
CA ILE A 287 4.87 4.80 -10.81
C ILE A 287 4.56 5.91 -11.84
N SER A 288 3.98 5.55 -12.99
CA SER A 288 3.62 6.50 -14.05
C SER A 288 2.49 7.44 -13.63
N ALA A 289 1.47 6.91 -12.96
CA ALA A 289 0.39 7.69 -12.36
C ALA A 289 0.94 8.66 -11.30
N GLY A 290 1.81 8.18 -10.41
CA GLY A 290 2.48 9.00 -9.41
C GLY A 290 3.29 10.16 -10.03
N ARG A 291 4.02 9.90 -11.12
CA ARG A 291 4.75 10.94 -11.87
C ARG A 291 3.82 11.95 -12.54
N THR A 292 2.74 11.50 -13.17
CA THR A 292 1.75 12.37 -13.81
C THR A 292 1.07 13.28 -12.79
N ILE A 293 0.66 12.69 -11.66
CA ILE A 293 0.08 13.42 -10.52
C ILE A 293 1.09 14.47 -10.01
N ALA A 294 2.35 14.08 -9.76
CA ALA A 294 3.39 15.00 -9.31
C ALA A 294 3.63 16.17 -10.30
N ASN A 295 3.60 15.91 -11.61
CA ASN A 295 3.72 16.95 -12.63
C ASN A 295 2.53 17.91 -12.65
N ASP A 296 1.29 17.39 -12.57
CA ASP A 296 0.08 18.21 -12.51
C ASP A 296 0.00 19.07 -11.24
N ILE A 297 0.57 18.59 -10.14
CA ILE A 297 0.68 19.33 -8.88
C ILE A 297 1.79 20.39 -8.94
N SER A 298 2.94 20.07 -9.55
CA SER A 298 4.03 21.05 -9.69
C SER A 298 3.63 22.27 -10.51
N ALA A 299 2.62 22.13 -11.38
CA ALA A 299 2.04 23.22 -12.14
C ALA A 299 1.13 24.17 -11.32
N ILE A 300 0.86 23.86 -10.04
CA ILE A 300 0.07 24.74 -9.13
C ILE A 300 0.95 25.80 -8.46
N VAL A 301 2.25 25.52 -8.29
CA VAL A 301 3.21 26.44 -7.67
C VAL A 301 3.95 27.17 -8.79
N PRO A 302 3.79 28.50 -8.96
CA PRO A 302 4.61 29.27 -9.89
C PRO A 302 6.09 29.29 -9.50
#